data_AF-A0A9N8N0Q0-F1
#
_entry.id   AF-A0A9N8N0Q0-F1
#
_cell.length_a   1.000
_cell.length_b   1.000
_cell.length_c   1.000
_cell.angle_alpha   90.00
_cell.angle_beta   90.00
_cell.angle_gamma   90.00
#
_symmetry.space_group_name_H-M   'P 1'
#
loop_
_entity.id
_entity.type
_entity.pdbx_description
1 polymer ?
#
loop_
_entity_poly.entity_id
_entity_poly.type
_entity_poly.pdbx_seq_one_letter_code
_entity_poly.pdbx_strand_id
1 'polypeptide(L)'
;MTEMPRCIRIFIIGFFLAFLCEAWVEVALLQSGSLPWDGYLAVFASLVANPLAFVYGIKRRRWAYDLLKWIGVFGLVWTIFGHSYLQELGLWAIALITICVWLRLGALLILRREAAKDWIEANTTGDGLRRRR
;
A
#
# COMPACT_ATOMS: atom_id res chain seq x y z
N MET A 1 8.59 -11.75 -24.20
CA MET A 1 8.09 -11.07 -22.98
C MET A 1 7.87 -12.12 -21.92
N THR A 2 8.69 -12.16 -20.88
CA THR A 2 8.50 -13.05 -19.71
C THR A 2 7.18 -12.70 -19.02
N GLU A 3 6.30 -13.69 -18.91
CA GLU A 3 5.04 -13.53 -18.17
C GLU A 3 5.31 -13.19 -16.70
N MET A 4 4.44 -12.39 -16.13
CA MET A 4 4.55 -11.97 -14.74
C MET A 4 4.15 -13.13 -13.81
N PRO A 5 5.01 -13.56 -12.86
CA PRO A 5 4.73 -14.66 -11.97
C PRO A 5 3.42 -14.43 -11.21
N ARG A 6 2.66 -15.50 -11.01
CA ARG A 6 1.40 -15.46 -10.24
C ARG A 6 1.61 -14.82 -8.86
N CYS A 7 2.75 -15.06 -8.21
CA CYS A 7 3.10 -14.46 -6.92
C CYS A 7 3.11 -12.93 -6.96
N ILE A 8 3.68 -12.32 -8.01
CA ILE A 8 3.78 -10.85 -8.11
C ILE A 8 2.42 -10.27 -8.50
N ARG A 9 1.64 -10.97 -9.34
CA ARG A 9 0.25 -10.58 -9.62
C ARG A 9 -0.61 -10.58 -8.35
N ILE A 10 -0.54 -11.65 -7.55
CA ILE A 10 -1.26 -11.74 -6.27
C ILE A 10 -0.80 -10.64 -5.31
N PHE A 11 0.50 -10.35 -5.25
CA PHE A 11 1.04 -9.24 -4.48
C PHE A 11 0.43 -7.89 -4.87
N ILE A 12 0.45 -7.54 -6.17
CA ILE A 12 -0.09 -6.27 -6.68
C ILE A 12 -1.60 -6.19 -6.45
N ILE A 13 -2.34 -7.29 -6.68
CA ILE A 13 -3.79 -7.35 -6.45
C ILE A 13 -4.12 -7.19 -4.96
N GLY A 14 -3.38 -7.85 -4.07
CA GLY A 14 -3.57 -7.72 -2.63
C GLY A 14 -3.37 -6.30 -2.13
N PHE A 15 -2.33 -5.61 -2.63
CA PHE A 15 -2.10 -4.19 -2.34
C PHE A 15 -3.21 -3.29 -2.90
N PHE A 16 -3.72 -3.59 -4.09
CA PHE A 16 -4.82 -2.84 -4.69
C PHE A 16 -6.13 -3.00 -3.92
N LEU A 17 -6.47 -4.22 -3.50
CA LEU A 17 -7.65 -4.47 -2.67
C LEU A 17 -7.54 -3.78 -1.31
N ALA A 18 -6.38 -3.85 -0.67
CA ALA A 18 -6.12 -3.12 0.57
C ALA A 18 -6.28 -1.61 0.37
N PHE A 19 -5.80 -1.06 -0.75
CA PHE A 19 -6.00 0.34 -1.09
C PHE A 19 -7.48 0.69 -1.27
N LEU A 20 -8.29 -0.12 -1.97
CA LEU A 20 -9.72 0.18 -2.14
C LEU A 20 -10.46 0.25 -0.81
N CYS A 21 -10.16 -0.67 0.10
CA CYS A 21 -10.74 -0.69 1.43
C CYS A 21 -10.25 0.50 2.27
N GLU A 22 -8.97 0.89 2.19
CA GLU A 22 -8.44 2.09 2.86
C GLU A 22 -9.04 3.37 2.29
N ALA A 23 -9.10 3.52 0.97
CA ALA A 23 -9.67 4.67 0.30
C ALA A 23 -11.14 4.89 0.70
N TRP A 24 -11.88 3.81 0.91
CA TRP A 24 -13.26 3.90 1.41
C TRP A 24 -13.32 4.50 2.83
N VAL A 25 -12.44 4.06 3.72
CA VAL A 25 -12.35 4.60 5.10
C VAL A 25 -11.84 6.04 5.07
N GLU A 26 -10.86 6.35 4.22
CA GLU A 26 -10.33 7.69 4.04
C GLU A 26 -11.40 8.67 3.52
N VAL A 27 -12.22 8.25 2.55
CA VAL A 27 -13.36 9.06 2.08
C VAL A 27 -14.37 9.31 3.20
N ALA A 28 -14.66 8.29 4.01
CA ALA A 28 -15.55 8.45 5.15
C ALA A 28 -14.97 9.40 6.23
N LEU A 29 -13.66 9.34 6.47
CA LEU A 29 -12.94 10.29 7.32
C LEU A 29 -13.07 11.72 6.79
N LEU A 30 -12.85 11.92 5.47
CA LEU A 30 -13.00 13.24 4.84
C LEU A 30 -14.42 13.79 4.98
N GLN A 31 -15.44 12.94 4.84
CA GLN A 31 -16.84 13.31 5.01
C GLN A 31 -17.19 13.67 6.46
N SER A 32 -16.56 13.02 7.43
CA SER A 32 -16.80 13.29 8.86
C SER A 32 -16.24 14.65 9.32
N GLY A 33 -15.27 15.22 8.60
CA GLY A 33 -14.64 16.49 8.99
C GLY A 33 -13.80 16.43 10.27
N SER A 34 -13.49 15.23 10.76
CA SER A 34 -12.78 14.99 12.04
C SER A 34 -11.26 15.14 11.96
N LEU A 35 -10.70 15.25 10.75
CA LEU A 35 -9.26 15.26 10.54
C LEU A 35 -8.65 16.67 10.70
N PRO A 36 -7.50 16.80 11.39
CA PRO A 36 -6.69 18.01 11.30
C PRO A 36 -6.04 18.14 9.91
N TRP A 37 -5.48 19.31 9.59
CA TRP A 37 -4.84 19.57 8.29
C TRP A 37 -3.78 18.52 7.90
N ASP A 38 -2.98 18.07 8.86
CA ASP A 38 -1.97 17.02 8.63
C ASP A 38 -2.62 15.68 8.24
N GLY A 39 -3.81 15.39 8.76
CA GLY A 39 -4.60 14.21 8.40
C GLY A 39 -5.13 14.29 6.97
N TYR A 40 -5.58 15.46 6.53
CA TYR A 40 -5.96 15.68 5.13
C TYR A 40 -4.79 15.46 4.17
N LEU A 41 -3.60 15.95 4.52
CA LEU A 41 -2.38 15.72 3.73
C LEU A 41 -2.00 14.24 3.67
N ALA A 42 -2.12 13.52 4.79
CA ALA A 42 -1.86 12.08 4.85
C ALA A 42 -2.82 11.28 3.95
N VAL A 43 -4.12 11.57 4.02
CA VAL A 43 -5.14 10.96 3.15
C VAL A 43 -4.85 11.27 1.68
N PHE A 44 -4.56 12.52 1.34
CA PHE A 44 -4.24 12.89 -0.04
C PHE A 44 -2.99 12.16 -0.55
N ALA A 45 -1.93 12.10 0.26
CA ALA A 45 -0.71 11.38 -0.08
C ALA A 45 -0.99 9.88 -0.29
N SER A 46 -1.83 9.26 0.54
CA SER A 46 -2.25 7.87 0.41
C SER A 46 -3.01 7.61 -0.90
N LEU A 47 -4.02 8.44 -1.20
CA LEU A 47 -4.84 8.34 -2.42
C LEU A 47 -4.04 8.54 -3.71
N VAL A 48 -2.94 9.29 -3.66
CA VAL A 48 -2.05 9.50 -4.83
C VAL A 48 -0.96 8.43 -4.91
N ALA A 49 -0.31 8.09 -3.80
CA ALA A 49 0.83 7.18 -3.78
C ALA A 49 0.44 5.74 -4.14
N ASN A 50 -0.72 5.26 -3.67
CA ASN A 50 -1.18 3.88 -3.92
C ASN A 50 -1.43 3.59 -5.42
N PRO A 51 -2.26 4.36 -6.15
CA PRO A 51 -2.47 4.16 -7.59
C PRO A 51 -1.18 4.33 -8.39
N LEU A 52 -0.34 5.28 -8.00
CA LEU A 52 0.93 5.55 -8.65
C LEU A 52 1.86 4.34 -8.51
N ALA A 53 2.03 3.82 -7.30
CA ALA A 53 2.81 2.62 -7.03
C ALA A 53 2.25 1.39 -7.79
N PHE A 54 0.93 1.26 -7.88
CA PHE A 54 0.28 0.19 -8.65
C PHE A 54 0.59 0.27 -10.15
N VAL A 55 0.35 1.42 -10.78
CA VAL A 55 0.60 1.63 -12.22
C VAL A 55 2.08 1.41 -12.55
N TYR A 56 2.99 1.94 -11.74
CA TYR A 56 4.42 1.76 -11.98
C TYR A 56 4.93 0.35 -11.63
N GLY A 57 4.26 -0.37 -10.71
CA GLY A 57 4.50 -1.79 -10.46
C GLY A 57 4.16 -2.64 -11.68
N ILE A 58 3.02 -2.37 -12.33
CA ILE A 58 2.63 -3.01 -13.61
C ILE A 58 3.64 -2.67 -14.72
N LYS A 59 4.10 -1.42 -14.78
CA LYS A 59 5.18 -0.99 -15.70
C LYS A 59 6.57 -1.51 -15.32
N ARG A 60 6.67 -2.43 -14.34
CA ARG A 60 7.91 -3.10 -13.91
C ARG A 60 9.01 -2.12 -13.48
N ARG A 61 8.64 -1.05 -12.77
CA ARG A 61 9.62 -0.14 -12.15
C ARG A 61 10.01 -0.63 -10.76
N ARG A 62 11.31 -0.76 -10.50
CA ARG A 62 11.82 -1.30 -9.22
C ARG A 62 11.42 -0.44 -8.02
N TRP A 63 11.52 0.88 -8.15
CA TRP A 63 11.14 1.84 -7.11
C TRP A 63 9.67 1.73 -6.69
N ALA A 64 8.78 1.26 -7.57
CA ALA A 64 7.36 1.11 -7.23
C ALA A 64 7.13 -0.04 -6.22
N TYR A 65 7.90 -1.12 -6.32
CA TYR A 65 7.87 -2.21 -5.33
C TYR A 65 8.40 -1.74 -3.97
N ASP A 66 9.42 -0.88 -3.96
CA ASP A 66 9.91 -0.28 -2.72
C ASP A 66 8.91 0.72 -2.13
N LEU A 67 8.25 1.50 -2.98
CA LEU A 67 7.19 2.41 -2.55
C LEU A 67 6.01 1.63 -1.92
N LEU A 68 5.60 0.50 -2.51
CA LEU A 68 4.57 -0.36 -1.90
C LEU A 68 4.98 -0.88 -0.52
N LYS A 69 6.25 -1.24 -0.31
CA LYS A 69 6.76 -1.62 1.01
C LYS A 69 6.62 -0.47 2.01
N TRP A 70 7.03 0.73 1.60
CA TRP A 70 6.90 1.93 2.44
C TRP A 70 5.45 2.26 2.74
N ILE A 71 4.56 2.21 1.75
CA ILE A 71 3.12 2.41 1.94
C ILE A 71 2.58 1.41 2.97
N GLY A 72 2.99 0.14 2.91
CA GLY A 72 2.55 -0.84 3.91
C GLY A 72 3.01 -0.51 5.33
N VAL A 73 4.25 -0.02 5.50
CA VAL A 73 4.77 0.41 6.80
C VAL A 73 4.06 1.68 7.29
N PHE A 74 3.87 2.67 6.42
CA PHE A 74 3.16 3.90 6.75
C PHE A 74 1.69 3.64 7.08
N GLY A 75 1.04 2.73 6.36
CA GLY A 75 -0.32 2.28 6.66
C GLY A 75 -0.40 1.72 8.08
N LEU A 76 0.49 0.80 8.45
CA LEU A 76 0.57 0.26 9.81
C LEU A 76 0.75 1.35 10.87
N VAL A 77 1.65 2.30 10.65
CA VAL A 77 1.87 3.42 11.58
C VAL A 77 0.59 4.25 11.71
N TRP A 78 -0.03 4.59 10.58
CA TRP A 78 -1.29 5.33 10.56
C TRP A 78 -2.41 4.61 11.29
N THR A 79 -2.52 3.28 11.18
CA THR A 79 -3.57 2.53 11.90
C THR A 79 -3.45 2.64 13.42
N ILE A 80 -2.23 2.79 13.94
CA ILE A 80 -1.97 2.92 15.39
C ILE A 80 -2.28 4.35 15.85
N PHE A 81 -1.76 5.35 15.14
CA PHE A 81 -1.95 6.76 15.50
C PHE A 81 -3.37 7.25 15.20
N GLY A 82 -4.00 6.75 14.13
CA GLY A 82 -5.33 7.11 13.70
C GLY A 82 -6.45 6.33 14.36
N HIS A 83 -6.15 5.49 15.36
CA HIS A 83 -7.14 4.63 16.01
C HIS A 83 -8.29 5.42 16.63
N SER A 84 -8.03 6.59 17.20
CA SER A 84 -9.06 7.49 17.74
C SER A 84 -10.07 7.92 16.67
N TYR A 85 -9.62 8.31 15.49
CA TYR A 85 -10.49 8.68 14.37
C TYR A 85 -11.28 7.48 13.82
N LEU A 86 -10.67 6.29 13.83
CA LEU A 86 -11.35 5.06 13.42
C LEU A 86 -12.46 4.64 14.40
N GLN A 87 -12.28 4.90 15.70
CA GLN A 87 -13.32 4.67 16.70
C GLN A 87 -14.54 5.57 16.48
N GLU A 88 -14.34 6.82 16.08
CA GLU A 88 -15.43 7.76 15.75
C GLU A 88 -16.27 7.30 14.55
N LEU A 89 -15.63 6.68 13.54
CA LEU A 89 -16.33 6.08 12.40
C LEU A 89 -17.05 4.78 12.75
N GLY A 90 -16.56 4.06 13.76
CA GLY A 90 -17.15 2.84 14.29
C GLY A 90 -16.44 1.55 13.87
N LEU A 91 -16.97 0.42 14.36
CA LEU A 91 -16.36 -0.92 14.26
C LEU A 91 -16.05 -1.37 12.82
N TRP A 92 -16.86 -0.94 11.84
CA TRP A 92 -16.68 -1.32 10.44
C TRP A 92 -15.38 -0.73 9.84
N ALA A 93 -15.00 0.49 10.23
CA ALA A 93 -13.77 1.13 9.77
C ALA A 93 -12.53 0.43 10.33
N ILE A 94 -12.58 0.05 11.62
CA ILE A 94 -11.53 -0.73 12.28
C ILE A 94 -11.36 -2.09 11.61
N ALA A 95 -12.46 -2.79 11.31
CA ALA A 95 -12.44 -4.08 10.64
C ALA A 95 -11.82 -3.98 9.24
N LEU A 96 -12.23 -3.00 8.43
CA LEU A 96 -11.68 -2.76 7.10
C LEU A 96 -10.18 -2.49 7.14
N ILE A 97 -9.74 -1.55 7.97
CA ILE A 97 -8.33 -1.20 8.12
C ILE A 97 -7.49 -2.39 8.59
N THR A 98 -8.02 -3.20 9.52
CA THR A 98 -7.36 -4.42 9.98
C THR A 98 -7.18 -5.41 8.83
N ILE A 99 -8.22 -5.62 8.00
CA ILE A 99 -8.13 -6.47 6.80
C ILE A 99 -7.09 -5.92 5.82
N CYS A 100 -7.04 -4.60 5.60
CA CYS A 100 -6.04 -3.96 4.72
C CYS A 100 -4.61 -4.23 5.18
N VAL A 101 -4.35 -4.09 6.48
CA VAL A 101 -3.06 -4.40 7.09
C VAL A 101 -2.67 -5.86 6.84
N TRP A 102 -3.59 -6.80 7.09
CA TRP A 102 -3.34 -8.22 6.85
C TRP A 102 -3.09 -8.55 5.37
N LEU A 103 -3.84 -7.93 4.46
CA LEU A 103 -3.64 -8.06 3.02
C LEU A 103 -2.26 -7.56 2.61
N ARG A 104 -1.82 -6.40 3.12
CA ARG A 104 -0.49 -5.83 2.84
C ARG A 104 0.62 -6.70 3.42
N LEU A 105 0.47 -7.20 4.65
CA LEU A 105 1.43 -8.12 5.26
C LEU A 105 1.53 -9.43 4.47
N GLY A 106 0.39 -10.05 4.12
CA GLY A 106 0.35 -11.27 3.32
C GLY A 106 1.01 -11.07 1.95
N ALA A 107 0.73 -9.95 1.29
CA ALA A 107 1.38 -9.59 0.04
C ALA A 107 2.91 -9.43 0.22
N LEU A 108 3.36 -8.71 1.25
CA LEU A 108 4.80 -8.56 1.54
C LEU A 108 5.49 -9.90 1.80
N LEU A 109 4.83 -10.84 2.47
CA LEU A 109 5.34 -12.20 2.66
C LEU A 109 5.49 -12.97 1.34
N ILE A 110 4.55 -12.80 0.40
CA ILE A 110 4.65 -13.38 -0.95
C ILE A 110 5.84 -12.77 -1.71
N LEU A 111 6.06 -11.46 -1.57
CA LEU A 111 7.18 -10.76 -2.20
C LEU A 111 8.55 -11.20 -1.65
N ARG A 112 8.61 -11.72 -0.42
CA ARG A 112 9.85 -12.23 0.18
C ARG A 112 10.35 -13.55 -0.43
N ARG A 113 9.53 -14.26 -1.20
CA ARG A 113 9.94 -15.50 -1.87
C ARG A 113 11.09 -15.22 -2.86
N GLU A 114 12.12 -16.05 -2.86
CA GLU A 114 13.29 -15.90 -3.75
C GLU A 114 12.87 -15.76 -5.21
N ALA A 115 11.93 -16.57 -5.68
CA ALA A 115 11.37 -16.49 -7.03
C ALA A 115 10.77 -15.10 -7.40
N ALA A 116 10.24 -14.36 -6.43
CA ALA A 116 9.73 -13.00 -6.65
C ALA A 116 10.88 -11.97 -6.71
N LYS A 117 11.91 -12.15 -5.87
CA LYS A 117 13.11 -11.28 -5.88
C LYS A 117 13.89 -11.45 -7.19
N ASP A 118 14.16 -12.69 -7.59
CA ASP A 118 14.90 -13.02 -8.81
C ASP A 118 14.18 -12.46 -10.05
N TRP A 119 12.85 -12.57 -10.10
CA TRP A 119 12.09 -12.01 -11.21
C TRP A 119 12.13 -10.48 -11.22
N ILE A 120 12.00 -9.82 -10.07
CA ILE A 120 12.08 -8.36 -9.98
C ILE A 120 13.45 -7.89 -10.45
N GLU A 121 14.53 -8.53 -10.02
CA GLU A 121 15.88 -8.17 -10.43
C GLU A 121 16.11 -8.37 -11.93
N ALA A 122 15.61 -9.47 -12.49
CA ALA A 122 15.79 -9.77 -13.92
C ALA A 122 14.87 -8.96 -14.86
N ASN A 123 13.75 -8.42 -14.37
CA ASN A 123 12.69 -7.85 -15.24
C ASN A 123 12.26 -6.42 -14.91
N THR A 124 12.88 -5.77 -13.91
CA THR A 124 12.58 -4.37 -13.57
C THR A 124 13.70 -3.42 -13.96
N THR A 125 13.34 -2.16 -14.24
CA THR A 125 14.28 -1.10 -14.62
C THR A 125 14.37 -0.02 -13.55
N GLY A 126 15.59 0.50 -13.35
CA GLY A 126 15.93 1.57 -12.42
C GLY A 126 16.44 1.07 -11.07
N ASP A 127 17.26 1.90 -10.41
CA ASP A 127 17.66 1.67 -9.02
C ASP A 127 16.42 1.73 -8.11
N GLY A 128 16.38 0.87 -7.10
CA GLY A 128 15.41 1.01 -6.00
C GLY A 128 15.60 2.36 -5.30
N LEU A 129 14.74 2.70 -4.34
CA LEU A 129 14.80 3.99 -3.60
C LEU A 129 16.09 4.19 -2.75
N ARG A 130 17.20 3.50 -3.04
CA ARG A 130 18.53 3.69 -2.43
C ARG A 130 19.68 3.48 -3.43
N ARG A 131 20.32 4.59 -3.81
CA ARG A 131 21.75 4.89 -3.54
C ARG A 131 22.03 6.38 -3.81
N ARG A 132 21.77 7.22 -2.80
CA ARG A 132 22.62 8.38 -2.52
C ARG A 132 22.84 8.38 -1.01
N ARG A 133 23.95 7.76 -0.62
CA ARG A 133 24.60 8.01 0.66
C ARG A 133 25.86 8.78 0.33
#